data_AF-A0A075HDQ7-F1
#
_entry.id   AF-A0A075HDQ7-F1
#
_cell.length_a   1.000
_cell.length_b   1.000
_cell.length_c   1.000
_cell.angle_alpha   90.00
_cell.angle_beta   90.00
_cell.angle_gamma   90.00
#
_symmetry.space_group_name_H-M   'P 1'
#
loop_
_entity.id
_entity.type
_entity.pdbx_description
1 polymer ?
#
loop_
_entity_poly.entity_id
_entity_poly.type
_entity_poly.pdbx_seq_one_letter_code
_entity_poly.pdbx_strand_id
1 'polypeptide(L)'
;LFSHAVDKLEPGVGLHGEKCGIGTILISKLQGQNWKQIVKALKDVGAPTTAKEIGLKPEVLAKALTIAQSLRPERYTILKEVDMTEKKAISLAKSTKVL
;
A
#
# COMPACT_ATOMS: atom_id res chain seq x y z
N LEU A 1 7.38 -2.48 4.27
CA LEU A 1 8.12 -1.95 3.09
C LEU A 1 7.40 -0.77 2.48
N PHE A 2 6.14 -0.93 2.05
CA PHE A 2 5.32 0.18 1.52
C PHE A 2 5.30 1.43 2.42
N SER A 3 4.97 1.31 3.72
CA SER A 3 4.97 2.47 4.64
C SER A 3 6.31 3.23 4.62
N HIS A 4 7.45 2.53 4.67
CA HIS A 4 8.76 3.17 4.63
C HIS A 4 9.06 3.82 3.29
N ALA A 5 8.52 3.28 2.19
CA ALA A 5 8.64 3.89 0.87
C ALA A 5 7.83 5.20 0.80
N VAL A 6 6.64 5.23 1.40
CA VAL A 6 5.87 6.47 1.55
C VAL A 6 6.66 7.47 2.40
N ASP A 7 7.17 7.06 3.57
CA ASP A 7 7.97 7.96 4.43
C ASP A 7 9.22 8.52 3.74
N LYS A 8 9.82 7.76 2.82
CA LYS A 8 10.97 8.21 2.03
C LYS A 8 10.60 9.21 0.95
N LEU A 9 9.40 9.10 0.37
CA LEU A 9 8.96 9.92 -0.77
C LEU A 9 8.19 11.17 -0.32
N GLU A 10 7.34 11.05 0.69
CA GLU A 10 6.50 12.12 1.21
C GLU A 10 6.41 12.01 2.75
N PRO A 11 7.44 12.49 3.47
CA PRO A 11 7.47 12.46 4.93
C PRO A 11 6.26 13.17 5.55
N GLY A 12 5.75 12.64 6.66
CA GLY A 12 4.65 13.25 7.42
C GLY A 12 3.23 12.89 6.92
N VAL A 13 3.10 12.14 5.82
CA VAL A 13 1.81 11.64 5.33
C VAL A 13 1.34 10.44 6.16
N GLY A 14 0.24 10.61 6.89
CA GLY A 14 -0.40 9.58 7.72
C GLY A 14 0.48 9.03 8.86
N LEU A 15 -0.16 8.36 9.81
CA LEU A 15 0.54 7.60 10.85
C LEU A 15 1.11 6.30 10.28
N HIS A 16 2.13 5.75 10.95
CA HIS A 16 2.77 4.50 10.53
C HIS A 16 1.75 3.34 10.42
N GLY A 17 0.87 3.21 11.42
CA GLY A 17 -0.17 2.17 11.44
C GLY A 17 -1.15 2.29 10.28
N GLU A 18 -1.54 3.51 9.91
CA GLU A 18 -2.47 3.78 8.81
C GLU A 18 -1.87 3.42 7.46
N LYS A 19 -0.62 3.83 7.20
CA LYS A 19 0.14 3.42 6.02
C LYS A 19 0.31 1.91 5.94
N CYS A 20 0.58 1.26 7.07
CA CYS A 20 0.68 -0.19 7.15
C CYS A 20 -0.67 -0.87 6.89
N GLY A 21 -1.79 -0.33 7.36
CA GLY A 21 -3.15 -0.80 7.07
C GLY A 21 -3.46 -0.75 5.57
N ILE A 22 -3.25 0.41 4.94
CA ILE A 22 -3.42 0.59 3.49
C ILE A 22 -2.50 -0.35 2.70
N GLY A 23 -1.23 -0.42 3.07
CA GLY A 23 -0.27 -1.35 2.47
C GLY A 23 -0.73 -2.80 2.58
N THR A 24 -1.30 -3.20 3.73
CA THR A 24 -1.81 -4.55 3.95
C THR A 24 -2.96 -4.89 2.99
N ILE A 25 -3.89 -3.95 2.73
CA ILE A 25 -4.96 -4.15 1.74
C ILE A 25 -4.38 -4.48 0.35
N LEU A 26 -3.43 -3.66 -0.11
CA LEU A 26 -2.80 -3.78 -1.42
C LEU A 26 -2.02 -5.10 -1.56
N ILE A 27 -1.20 -5.43 -0.56
CA ILE A 27 -0.35 -6.62 -0.57
C ILE A 27 -1.18 -7.90 -0.42
N SER A 28 -2.23 -7.88 0.42
CA SER A 28 -3.16 -9.01 0.56
C SER A 28 -3.84 -9.36 -0.77
N LYS A 29 -4.22 -8.35 -1.57
CA LYS A 29 -4.75 -8.57 -2.92
C LYS A 29 -3.74 -9.25 -3.85
N LEU A 30 -2.47 -8.82 -3.83
CA LEU A 30 -1.42 -9.45 -4.64
C LEU A 30 -1.16 -10.91 -4.25
N GLN A 31 -1.30 -11.23 -2.96
CA GLN A 31 -1.15 -12.59 -2.44
C GLN A 31 -2.39 -13.48 -2.65
N GLY A 32 -3.44 -12.98 -3.31
CA GLY A 32 -4.69 -13.72 -3.50
C GLY A 32 -5.51 -13.92 -2.22
N GLN A 33 -5.24 -13.15 -1.17
CA GLN A 33 -5.94 -13.23 0.11
C GLN A 33 -7.21 -12.37 0.15
N ASN A 34 -8.00 -12.53 1.22
CA ASN A 34 -9.26 -11.81 1.42
C ASN A 34 -9.04 -10.37 1.93
N TRP A 35 -8.53 -9.49 1.07
CA TRP A 35 -8.32 -8.08 1.38
C TRP A 35 -9.61 -7.34 1.78
N LYS A 36 -10.80 -7.81 1.35
CA LYS A 36 -12.09 -7.22 1.74
C LYS A 36 -12.37 -7.39 3.23
N GLN A 37 -11.97 -8.51 3.82
CA GLN A 37 -12.08 -8.72 5.26
C GLN A 37 -11.18 -7.76 6.03
N ILE A 38 -9.99 -7.47 5.50
CA ILE A 38 -9.06 -6.49 6.07
C ILE A 38 -9.65 -5.08 6.03
N VAL A 39 -10.23 -4.68 4.90
CA VAL A 39 -10.96 -3.40 4.78
C VAL A 39 -12.08 -3.31 5.81
N LYS A 40 -12.86 -4.38 5.98
CA LYS A 40 -13.93 -4.41 7.00
C LYS A 40 -13.35 -4.20 8.41
N ALA A 41 -12.34 -4.98 8.79
CA ALA A 41 -11.73 -4.90 10.11
C ALA A 41 -11.13 -3.52 10.41
N LEU A 42 -10.47 -2.89 9.44
CA LEU A 42 -9.94 -1.52 9.58
C LEU A 42 -11.08 -0.50 9.79
N LYS A 43 -12.17 -0.61 9.02
CA LYS A 43 -13.33 0.27 9.17
C LYS A 43 -14.05 0.09 10.51
N ASP A 44 -14.15 -1.15 11.00
CA ASP A 44 -14.80 -1.48 12.27
C ASP A 44 -14.12 -0.79 13.47
N VAL A 45 -12.81 -0.46 13.35
CA VAL A 45 -12.05 0.28 14.37
C VAL A 45 -11.79 1.75 14.02
N GLY A 46 -12.40 2.26 12.94
CA GLY A 46 -12.24 3.65 12.49
C GLY A 46 -10.89 3.97 11.83
N ALA A 47 -10.12 2.96 11.41
CA ALA A 47 -8.86 3.16 10.70
C ALA A 47 -9.10 3.47 9.21
N PRO A 48 -8.24 4.30 8.58
CA PRO A 48 -8.37 4.66 7.18
C PRO A 48 -8.10 3.46 6.26
N THR A 49 -8.79 3.44 5.12
CA THR A 49 -8.69 2.38 4.11
C THR A 49 -8.37 2.87 2.70
N THR A 50 -8.31 4.19 2.52
CA THR A 50 -8.02 4.86 1.26
C THR A 50 -6.83 5.81 1.39
N ALA A 51 -6.14 6.06 0.27
CA ALA A 51 -5.03 7.01 0.26
C ALA A 51 -5.50 8.43 0.63
N LYS A 52 -6.71 8.81 0.21
CA LYS A 52 -7.31 10.12 0.47
C LYS A 52 -7.50 10.40 1.96
N GLU A 53 -7.92 9.41 2.75
CA GLU A 53 -8.16 9.57 4.19
C GLU A 53 -6.88 9.96 4.97
N ILE A 54 -5.70 9.59 4.46
CA ILE A 54 -4.41 9.95 5.08
C ILE A 54 -3.65 11.06 4.34
N GLY A 55 -4.28 11.67 3.32
CA GLY A 55 -3.64 12.68 2.49
C GLY A 55 -2.55 12.17 1.55
N LEU A 56 -2.51 10.86 1.26
CA LEU A 56 -1.52 10.26 0.36
C LEU A 56 -1.92 10.45 -1.11
N LYS A 57 -1.03 11.09 -1.88
CA LYS A 57 -1.26 11.32 -3.31
C LYS A 57 -1.18 10.02 -4.12
N PRO A 58 -2.04 9.82 -5.14
CA PRO A 58 -2.02 8.63 -5.99
C PRO A 58 -0.65 8.35 -6.63
N GLU A 59 0.06 9.38 -7.05
CA GLU A 59 1.37 9.30 -7.69
C GLU A 59 2.43 8.79 -6.70
N VAL A 60 2.38 9.29 -5.46
CA VAL A 60 3.28 8.87 -4.38
C VAL A 60 2.97 7.44 -3.95
N LEU A 61 1.69 7.05 -3.84
CA LEU A 61 1.30 5.67 -3.59
C LEU A 61 1.87 4.72 -4.65
N ALA A 62 1.69 5.08 -5.93
CA ALA A 62 2.18 4.27 -7.04
C ALA A 62 3.71 4.13 -6.97
N LYS A 63 4.42 5.25 -6.77
CA LYS A 63 5.87 5.25 -6.63
C LYS A 63 6.36 4.46 -5.42
N ALA A 64 5.66 4.57 -4.29
CA ALA A 64 5.98 3.81 -3.08
C ALA A 64 5.87 2.30 -3.32
N LEU A 65 4.86 1.84 -4.04
CA LEU A 65 4.71 0.42 -4.40
C LEU A 65 5.83 -0.07 -5.33
N THR A 66 6.27 0.75 -6.28
CA THR A 66 7.35 0.34 -7.22
C THR A 66 8.71 0.23 -6.53
N ILE A 67 9.02 1.11 -5.57
CA ILE A 67 10.33 1.10 -4.88
C ILE A 67 10.34 0.26 -3.59
N ALA A 68 9.19 -0.17 -3.06
CA ALA A 68 9.10 -0.80 -1.75
C ALA A 68 10.05 -2.00 -1.58
N GLN A 69 10.18 -2.85 -2.60
CA GLN A 69 11.05 -4.04 -2.56
C GLN A 69 12.54 -3.68 -2.55
N SER A 70 12.94 -2.57 -3.20
CA SER A 70 14.36 -2.16 -3.25
C SER A 70 14.86 -1.53 -1.95
N LEU A 71 13.97 -1.18 -1.02
CA LEU A 71 14.36 -0.68 0.29
C LEU A 71 15.04 -1.74 1.17
N ARG A 72 14.71 -3.02 0.95
CA ARG A 72 15.30 -4.18 1.63
C ARG A 72 15.46 -5.33 0.63
N PRO A 73 16.43 -5.26 -0.30
CA PRO A 73 16.59 -6.23 -1.38
C PRO A 73 16.80 -7.67 -0.89
N GLU A 74 17.38 -7.85 0.29
CA GLU A 74 17.62 -9.12 0.96
C GLU A 74 16.33 -9.78 1.45
N ARG A 75 15.29 -8.99 1.72
CA ARG A 75 14.01 -9.47 2.24
C ARG A 75 13.09 -9.91 1.11
N TYR A 76 12.85 -11.20 1.00
CA TYR A 76 11.88 -11.75 0.06
C TYR A 76 10.44 -11.38 0.47
N THR A 77 9.64 -10.88 -0.48
CA THR A 77 8.20 -10.61 -0.33
C THR A 77 7.48 -10.88 -1.65
N ILE A 78 6.14 -10.85 -1.66
CA ILE A 78 5.36 -10.96 -2.90
C ILE A 78 5.74 -9.91 -3.96
N LEU A 79 6.29 -8.77 -3.55
CA LEU A 79 6.75 -7.73 -4.47
C LEU A 79 7.99 -8.17 -5.28
N LYS A 80 8.70 -9.23 -4.90
CA LYS A 80 9.75 -9.83 -5.76
C LYS A 80 9.16 -10.61 -6.94
N GLU A 81 7.95 -11.14 -6.80
CA GLU A 81 7.27 -11.92 -7.83
C GLU A 81 6.50 -11.05 -8.82
N VAL A 82 6.42 -9.74 -8.56
CA VAL A 82 5.66 -8.79 -9.36
C VAL A 82 6.60 -7.74 -9.92
N ASP A 83 6.72 -7.68 -11.24
CA ASP A 83 7.28 -6.52 -11.93
C ASP A 83 6.31 -5.33 -11.75
N MET A 84 6.50 -4.58 -10.66
CA MET A 84 5.58 -3.53 -10.23
C MET A 84 5.92 -2.20 -10.92
N THR A 85 5.14 -1.85 -11.95
CA THR A 85 5.18 -0.52 -12.59
C THR A 85 4.16 0.42 -11.96
N GLU A 86 4.32 1.73 -12.12
CA GLU A 86 3.36 2.72 -11.58
C GLU A 86 1.94 2.48 -12.12
N LYS A 87 1.80 2.07 -13.40
CA LYS A 87 0.52 1.69 -14.00
C LYS A 87 -0.11 0.48 -13.31
N LYS A 88 0.67 -0.57 -13.02
CA LYS A 88 0.20 -1.75 -12.29
C LYS A 88 -0.18 -1.39 -10.84
N ALA A 89 0.61 -0.53 -10.20
CA ALA A 89 0.33 -0.04 -8.85
C ALA A 89 -0.99 0.73 -8.76
N ILE A 90 -1.25 1.65 -9.71
CA ILE A 90 -2.53 2.37 -9.80
C ILE A 90 -3.69 1.40 -10.06
N SER A 91 -3.51 0.43 -10.97
CA SER A 91 -4.54 -0.59 -11.25
C SER A 91 -4.88 -1.42 -10.00
N LEU A 92 -3.85 -1.87 -9.26
CA LEU A 92 -4.00 -2.58 -8.00
C LEU A 92 -4.78 -1.76 -6.97
N ALA A 93 -4.39 -0.50 -6.78
CA ALA A 93 -5.01 0.39 -5.81
C ALA A 93 -6.48 0.69 -6.14
N LYS A 94 -6.81 0.90 -7.42
CA LYS A 94 -8.21 1.03 -7.88
C LYS A 94 -9.01 -0.26 -7.68
N SER A 95 -8.42 -1.41 -7.99
CA SER A 95 -9.09 -2.71 -7.83
C SER A 95 -9.42 -3.06 -6.38
N THR A 96 -8.71 -2.44 -5.43
CA THR A 96 -8.89 -2.60 -3.98
C THR A 96 -9.65 -1.44 -3.34
N LYS A 97 -10.09 -0.45 -4.13
CA LYS A 97 -10.73 0.79 -3.64
C LYS A 97 -9.86 1.60 -2.67
N VAL A 98 -8.55 1.39 -2.67
CA VAL A 98 -7.59 2.23 -1.95
C VAL A 98 -7.43 3.58 -2.66
N LEU A 99 -7.52 3.55 -3.99
CA LEU A 99 -7.66 4.70 -4.88
C LEU A 99 -9.01 4.67 -5.60
#